data_AF-A0A537NX63-F1
#
_entry.id   AF-A0A537NX63-F1
#
_cell.length_a   1.000
_cell.length_b   1.000
_cell.length_c   1.000
_cell.angle_alpha   90.00
_cell.angle_beta   90.00
_cell.angle_gamma   90.00
#
_symmetry.space_group_name_H-M   'P 1'
#
loop_
_entity.id
_entity.type
_entity.pdbx_description
1 polymer ?
#
loop_
_entity_poly.entity_id
_entity_poly.type
_entity_poly.pdbx_seq_one_letter_code
_entity_poly.pdbx_strand_id
1 'polypeptide(L)' 'MPDLDRNRRNVMAFYDLMFNQCRPREAIELYAGADYIQHNPGVANGKEGFIAYFEEAAREYPGKRV' A
#
# COMPACT_ATOMS: atom_id res chain seq x y z
N MET A 1 -10.02 20.38 10.95
CA MET A 1 -9.04 20.26 9.84
C MET A 1 -8.26 18.97 10.03
N PRO A 2 -7.83 18.28 8.95
CA PRO A 2 -6.94 17.13 9.08
C PRO A 2 -5.63 17.56 9.74
N ASP A 3 -5.13 16.74 10.65
CA ASP A 3 -3.77 16.88 11.18
C ASP A 3 -2.78 16.47 10.07
N LEU A 4 -2.12 17.46 9.48
CA LEU A 4 -1.18 17.26 8.37
C LEU A 4 0.04 16.44 8.77
N ASP A 5 0.53 16.61 10.00
CA ASP A 5 1.69 15.85 10.49
C ASP A 5 1.33 14.38 10.69
N ARG A 6 0.13 14.11 11.22
CA ARG A 6 -0.39 12.75 11.31
C ARG A 6 -0.59 12.12 9.93
N ASN A 7 -1.19 12.84 8.98
CA ASN A 7 -1.39 12.34 7.63
C ASN A 7 -0.05 12.01 6.96
N ARG A 8 0.95 12.88 7.10
CA ARG A 8 2.31 12.64 6.62
C ARG A 8 2.91 11.38 7.23
N ARG A 9 2.83 11.22 8.56
CA ARG A 9 3.34 10.02 9.25
C ARG A 9 2.67 8.74 8.75
N ASN A 10 1.35 8.76 8.58
CA ASN A 10 0.61 7.60 8.09
C ASN A 10 1.04 7.21 6.67
N VAL A 11 1.19 8.17 5.77
CA VAL A 11 1.64 7.88 4.39
C VAL A 11 3.07 7.35 4.39
N MET A 12 3.98 7.92 5.18
CA MET A 12 5.35 7.41 5.28
C MET A 12 5.40 5.97 5.82
N ALA A 13 4.64 5.67 6.87
CA ALA A 13 4.56 4.34 7.43
C ALA A 13 3.92 3.33 6.46
N PHE A 14 2.90 3.77 5.71
CA PHE A 14 2.34 2.98 4.62
C PHE A 14 3.41 2.63 3.57
N TYR A 15 4.17 3.60 3.07
CA TYR A 15 5.19 3.36 2.05
C TYR A 15 6.28 2.40 2.54
N ASP A 16 6.77 2.59 3.77
CA ASP A 16 7.80 1.73 4.33
C ASP A 16 7.31 0.29 4.48
N LEU A 17 6.13 0.09 5.05
CA LEU A 17 5.56 -1.24 5.25
C LEU A 17 5.22 -1.93 3.92
N MET A 18 4.61 -1.18 3.01
CA MET A 18 4.15 -1.65 1.71
C MET A 18 5.31 -2.07 0.81
N PHE A 19 6.30 -1.19 0.62
CA PHE A 19 7.30 -1.34 -0.43
C PHE A 19 8.68 -1.72 0.09
N ASN A 20 9.11 -1.20 1.24
CA ASN A 20 10.46 -1.48 1.76
C ASN A 20 10.50 -2.75 2.61
N GLN A 21 9.41 -3.05 3.32
CA GLN A 21 9.26 -4.27 4.11
C GLN A 21 8.51 -5.38 3.35
N CYS A 22 7.97 -5.09 2.16
CA CYS A 22 7.19 -6.03 1.33
C CYS A 22 6.01 -6.66 2.08
N ARG A 23 5.26 -5.88 2.88
CA ARG A 23 4.09 -6.33 3.65
C ARG A 23 2.80 -5.64 3.17
N PRO A 24 2.35 -5.90 1.93
CA PRO A 24 1.26 -5.14 1.29
C PRO A 24 -0.10 -5.30 1.97
N ARG A 25 -0.44 -6.52 2.40
CA ARG A 25 -1.71 -6.81 3.08
C ARG A 25 -1.87 -5.99 4.35
N GLU A 26 -0.87 -6.03 5.21
CA GLU A 26 -0.88 -5.30 6.47
C GLU A 26 -0.89 -3.77 6.25
N ALA A 27 -0.15 -3.26 5.27
CA ALA A 27 -0.18 -1.83 4.93
C ALA A 27 -1.58 -1.35 4.54
N ILE A 28 -2.32 -2.16 3.78
CA ILE A 28 -3.71 -1.86 3.40
C ILE A 28 -4.67 -2.01 4.58
N GLU A 29 -4.48 -3.01 5.45
CA GLU A 29 -5.30 -3.20 6.64
C GLU A 29 -5.15 -2.05 7.65
N LEU A 30 -3.92 -1.56 7.85
CA LEU A 30 -3.62 -0.50 8.82
C LEU A 30 -3.94 0.91 8.32
N TYR A 31 -3.68 1.19 7.04
CA TYR A 31 -3.66 2.57 6.54
C TYR A 31 -4.69 2.91 5.47
N ALA A 32 -5.37 1.92 4.88
CA ALA A 32 -6.44 2.19 3.91
C ALA A 32 -7.82 2.20 4.58
N GLY A 33 -8.64 3.19 4.21
CA GLY A 33 -10.06 3.25 4.60
C GLY A 33 -10.85 2.04 4.10
N ALA A 34 -12.08 1.85 4.59
CA ALA A 34 -12.92 0.70 4.22
C ALA A 34 -13.08 0.56 2.69
N ASP A 35 -13.33 1.69 2.03
CA ASP A 35 -13.36 1.81 0.58
C ASP A 35 -11.99 2.26 0.06
N TYR A 36 -11.41 1.45 -0.82
CA TYR A 36 -10.14 1.76 -1.47
C TYR A 36 -10.33 1.89 -2.98
N ILE A 37 -9.98 3.07 -3.51
CA ILE A 37 -10.05 3.41 -4.94
C ILE A 37 -8.63 3.51 -5.47
N GLN A 38 -8.29 2.62 -6.40
CA GLN A 38 -7.03 2.67 -7.17
C GLN A 38 -7.33 3.25 -8.55
N HIS A 39 -6.46 4.13 -9.02
CA HIS A 39 -6.54 4.76 -10.34
C HIS A 39 -5.73 4.04 -11.42
N ASN A 40 -4.80 3.14 -11.05
CA ASN A 40 -4.02 2.35 -12.00
C ASN A 40 -4.92 1.35 -12.75
N PRO A 41 -5.12 1.52 -14.08
CA PRO A 41 -5.99 0.63 -14.86
C PRO A 41 -5.47 -0.81 -14.96
N GLY A 42 -4.18 -1.03 -14.69
CA GLY A 42 -3.55 -2.35 -14.69
C GLY A 42 -3.71 -3.13 -13.38
N VAL A 43 -4.38 -2.56 -12.37
CA VAL A 43 -4.59 -3.19 -11.06
C VAL A 43 -6.10 -3.34 -10.84
N ALA A 44 -6.52 -4.52 -10.40
CA ALA A 44 -7.92 -4.76 -10.10
C ALA A 44 -8.43 -3.83 -8.98
N ASN A 45 -9.73 -3.51 -9.02
CA ASN A 45 -10.36 -2.62 -8.05
C ASN A 45 -10.34 -3.19 -6.62
N GLY A 46 -10.43 -2.28 -5.65
CA GLY A 46 -10.57 -2.62 -4.24
C GLY A 46 -9.27 -3.08 -3.57
N LYS A 47 -9.36 -3.34 -2.27
CA LYS A 47 -8.20 -3.71 -1.42
C LYS A 47 -7.52 -4.99 -1.91
N GLU A 48 -8.29 -6.05 -2.16
CA GLU A 48 -7.71 -7.34 -2.55
C GLU A 48 -7.02 -7.28 -3.93
N GLY A 49 -7.57 -6.52 -4.88
CA GLY A 49 -6.93 -6.33 -6.18
C GLY A 49 -5.56 -5.67 -6.07
N PHE A 50 -5.44 -4.67 -5.20
CA PHE A 50 -4.18 -4.00 -4.89
C PHE A 50 -3.21 -4.92 -4.15
N ILE A 51 -3.68 -5.64 -3.14
CA ILE A 51 -2.83 -6.55 -2.35
C ILE A 51 -2.25 -7.65 -3.26
N ALA A 52 -3.09 -8.31 -4.07
CA ALA A 52 -2.65 -9.38 -4.95
C ALA A 52 -1.55 -8.91 -5.93
N TYR A 53 -1.74 -7.74 -6.53
CA TYR A 53 -0.76 -7.16 -7.47
C TYR A 53 0.61 -6.94 -6.82
N PHE A 54 0.64 -6.40 -5.59
CA PHE A 54 1.90 -6.09 -4.93
C PHE A 54 2.53 -7.27 -4.18
N GLU A 55 1.75 -8.27 -3.77
CA GLU A 55 2.30 -9.56 -3.31
C GLU A 55 3.03 -10.27 -4.46
N GLU A 56 2.49 -10.21 -5.67
CA GLU A 56 3.17 -10.71 -6.87
C GLU A 56 4.44 -9.93 -7.18
N ALA A 57 4.36 -8.59 -7.24
CA ALA A 57 5.53 -7.74 -7.47
C ALA A 57 6.64 -7.94 -6.42
N ALA A 58 6.29 -8.17 -5.15
CA ALA A 58 7.27 -8.45 -4.10
C ALA A 58 8.02 -9.79 -4.33
N ARG A 59 7.36 -10.79 -4.93
CA ARG A 59 8.00 -12.06 -5.31
C ARG A 59 8.91 -11.91 -6.54
N GLU A 60 8.49 -11.12 -7.51
CA GLU A 60 9.25 -10.90 -8.75
C GLU A 60 10.47 -10.00 -8.56
N TYR A 61 10.38 -9.02 -7.65
CA TYR A 61 11.43 -8.02 -7.41
C TYR A 61 11.88 -8.02 -5.93
N PRO A 62 12.51 -9.12 -5.45
CA PRO A 62 12.94 -9.22 -4.07
C PRO A 62 13.99 -8.13 -3.74
N GLY A 63 13.83 -7.47 -2.60
CA GLY A 63 14.76 -6.43 -2.12
C GLY A 63 14.58 -5.05 -2.77
N LYS A 64 13.52 -4.83 -3.56
CA LYS A 64 13.13 -3.48 -4.02
C LYS A 64 12.95 -2.54 -2.83
N ARG A 65 13.38 -1.29 -3.01
CA ARG A 65 13.17 -0.18 -2.06
C ARG A 65 12.78 1.08 -2.82
N VAL A 66 12.04 1.96 -2.17
CA VAL A 66 11.61 3.29 -2.67
C VAL A 66 11.91 4.37 -1.65
#